data_AF-A0A4Y9L5J5-F1
#
_entry.id   AF-A0A4Y9L5J5-F1
#
_cell.length_a   1.000
_cell.length_b   1.000
_cell.length_c   1.000
_cell.angle_alpha   90.00
_cell.angle_beta   90.00
_cell.angle_gamma   90.00
#
_symmetry.space_group_name_H-M   'P 1'
#
loop_
_entity.id
_entity.type
_entity.pdbx_description
1 polymer ?
#
loop_
_entity_poly.entity_id
_entity_poly.type
_entity_poly.pdbx_seq_one_letter_code
_entity_poly.pdbx_strand_id
1 'polypeptide(L)'
;METDHERVARQNAEREYELKRAPLQEIDKTRWPRNVRSISIKEIDGLGIDNEGRLHWNGKPVEIIGRRVDLTRGQSLIAIVVAVFTVIAGIGAAAQGWAAYHDWACKNKQRSLLSCPSN
;
A
#
# COMPACT_ATOMS: atom_id res chain seq x y z
N MET A 1 -26.44 39.52 30.37
CA MET A 1 -27.27 38.46 29.77
C MET A 1 -27.21 38.71 28.28
N GLU A 2 -26.46 37.89 27.55
CA GLU A 2 -26.25 38.07 26.09
C GLU A 2 -27.57 37.77 25.37
N THR A 3 -27.95 38.59 24.40
CA THR A 3 -29.19 38.37 23.63
C THR A 3 -28.98 37.32 22.55
N ASP A 4 -30.03 36.57 22.19
CA ASP A 4 -29.92 35.54 21.13
C ASP A 4 -29.42 36.10 19.79
N HIS A 5 -29.73 37.37 19.49
CA HIS A 5 -29.26 38.05 18.29
C HIS A 5 -27.73 38.26 18.29
N GLU A 6 -27.15 38.66 19.43
CA GLU A 6 -25.70 38.82 19.57
C GLU A 6 -24.97 37.47 19.46
N ARG A 7 -25.55 36.42 20.04
CA ARG A 7 -25.02 35.05 19.95
C ARG A 7 -24.96 34.56 18.50
N VAL A 8 -26.03 34.74 17.74
CA VAL A 8 -26.09 34.33 16.32
C VAL A 8 -25.14 35.16 15.46
N ALA A 9 -25.04 36.47 15.71
CA ALA A 9 -24.10 37.33 15.00
C ALA A 9 -22.63 36.88 15.21
N ARG A 10 -22.26 36.54 16.44
CA ARG A 10 -20.93 35.98 16.74
C ARG A 10 -20.68 34.65 16.02
N GLN A 11 -21.64 33.72 16.08
CA GLN A 11 -21.52 32.41 15.40
C GLN A 11 -21.37 32.54 13.88
N ASN A 12 -22.10 33.48 13.25
CA ASN A 12 -21.96 33.71 11.82
C ASN A 12 -20.60 34.32 11.47
N ALA A 13 -20.09 35.27 12.28
CA ALA A 13 -18.77 35.85 12.08
C ALA A 13 -17.64 34.81 12.24
N GLU A 14 -17.76 33.91 13.21
CA GLU A 14 -16.84 32.77 13.38
C GLU A 14 -16.88 31.83 12.17
N ARG A 15 -18.08 31.45 11.70
CA ARG A 15 -18.25 30.62 10.50
C ARG A 15 -17.62 31.28 9.25
N GLU A 16 -17.81 32.58 9.07
CA GLU A 16 -17.19 33.33 7.97
C GLU A 16 -15.66 33.34 8.07
N TYR A 17 -15.14 33.45 9.28
CA TYR A 17 -13.70 33.39 9.52
C TYR A 17 -13.13 32.01 9.21
N GLU A 18 -13.82 30.94 9.60
CA GLU A 18 -13.47 29.56 9.26
C GLU A 18 -13.49 29.32 7.75
N LEU A 19 -14.55 29.76 7.06
CA LEU A 19 -14.67 29.67 5.60
C LEU A 19 -13.56 30.44 4.86
N LYS A 20 -13.11 31.58 5.42
CA LYS A 20 -11.96 32.32 4.86
C LYS A 20 -10.64 31.57 5.04
N ARG A 21 -10.46 30.83 6.14
CA ARG A 21 -9.26 30.02 6.38
C ARG A 21 -9.25 28.73 5.55
N ALA A 22 -10.41 28.12 5.36
CA ALA A 22 -10.58 26.87 4.61
C ALA A 22 -11.74 27.02 3.62
N PRO A 23 -11.51 27.62 2.44
CA PRO A 23 -12.55 27.82 1.45
C PRO A 23 -13.10 26.47 0.96
N LEU A 24 -14.40 26.45 0.65
CA LEU A 24 -15.02 25.32 -0.02
C LEU A 24 -14.29 25.05 -1.34
N GLN A 25 -13.82 23.82 -1.52
CA GLN A 25 -13.16 23.44 -2.75
C GLN A 25 -14.20 23.14 -3.82
N GLU A 26 -14.08 23.77 -4.98
CA GLU A 26 -14.82 23.38 -6.17
C GLU A 26 -14.26 22.05 -6.70
N ILE A 27 -15.13 21.05 -6.81
CA ILE A 27 -14.74 19.71 -7.26
C ILE A 27 -14.69 19.70 -8.79
N ASP A 28 -13.48 19.64 -9.36
CA ASP A 28 -13.29 19.43 -10.80
C ASP A 28 -13.52 17.96 -11.18
N LYS A 29 -14.74 17.67 -11.65
CA LYS A 29 -15.16 16.33 -12.09
C LYS A 29 -14.51 15.90 -13.41
N THR A 30 -13.91 16.80 -14.18
CA THR A 30 -13.32 16.46 -15.49
C THR A 30 -12.06 15.60 -15.36
N ARG A 31 -11.39 15.69 -14.21
CA ARG A 31 -10.17 14.91 -13.89
C ARG A 31 -10.47 13.55 -13.29
N TRP A 32 -11.74 13.24 -13.04
CA TRP A 32 -12.10 12.00 -12.38
C TRP A 32 -11.91 10.81 -13.33
N PRO A 33 -11.42 9.65 -12.83
CA PRO A 33 -11.40 8.43 -13.62
C PRO A 33 -12.82 8.06 -14.09
N ARG A 34 -12.95 7.47 -15.28
CA ARG A 34 -14.25 7.17 -15.91
C ARG A 34 -15.19 6.29 -15.08
N ASN A 35 -14.65 5.53 -14.14
CA ASN A 35 -15.38 4.62 -13.25
C ASN A 35 -15.72 5.23 -11.89
N VAL A 36 -15.40 6.51 -11.65
CA VAL A 36 -15.75 7.21 -10.41
C VAL A 36 -17.06 7.96 -10.58
N ARG A 37 -17.99 7.76 -9.65
CA ARG A 37 -19.28 8.47 -9.61
C ARG A 37 -19.40 9.31 -8.35
N SER A 38 -20.29 10.30 -8.39
CA SER A 38 -20.65 11.05 -7.19
C SER A 38 -21.44 10.19 -6.20
N ILE A 39 -21.23 10.49 -4.93
CA ILE A 39 -22.05 9.98 -3.83
C ILE A 39 -23.39 10.73 -3.83
N SER A 40 -24.50 9.99 -3.76
CA SER A 40 -25.82 10.60 -3.58
C SER A 40 -26.11 10.86 -2.10
N ILE A 41 -27.05 11.75 -1.80
CA ILE A 41 -27.43 12.10 -0.42
C ILE A 41 -27.85 10.87 0.39
N LYS A 42 -28.53 9.91 -0.25
CA LYS A 42 -28.98 8.65 0.38
C LYS A 42 -27.84 7.71 0.75
N GLU A 43 -26.66 7.91 0.18
CA GLU A 43 -25.48 7.08 0.42
C GLU A 43 -24.51 7.71 1.43
N ILE A 44 -24.77 8.95 1.87
CA ILE A 44 -23.93 9.63 2.86
C ILE A 44 -23.92 8.87 4.20
N ASP A 45 -25.02 8.19 4.55
CA ASP A 45 -25.10 7.35 5.75
C ASP A 45 -24.15 6.14 5.70
N GLY A 46 -23.61 5.81 4.52
CA GLY A 46 -22.56 4.81 4.36
C GLY A 46 -21.17 5.31 4.80
N LEU A 47 -21.01 6.59 5.10
CA LEU A 47 -19.77 7.19 5.59
C LEU A 47 -19.72 7.13 7.12
N GLY A 48 -18.70 6.46 7.66
CA GLY A 48 -18.47 6.33 9.10
C GLY A 48 -17.06 6.73 9.50
N ILE A 49 -16.87 7.02 10.79
CA ILE A 49 -15.55 7.19 11.41
C ILE A 49 -15.45 6.15 12.52
N ASP A 50 -14.32 5.44 12.58
CA ASP A 50 -14.06 4.47 13.66
C ASP A 50 -13.46 5.15 14.90
N ASN A 51 -13.25 4.36 15.96
CA ASN A 51 -12.67 4.85 17.22
C ASN A 51 -11.22 5.35 17.06
N GLU A 52 -10.55 5.04 15.96
CA GLU A 52 -9.20 5.49 15.63
C GLU A 52 -9.19 6.73 14.73
N GLY A 53 -10.37 7.27 14.37
CA GLY A 53 -10.51 8.43 13.50
C GLY A 53 -10.33 8.12 12.01
N ARG A 54 -10.36 6.85 11.59
CA ARG A 54 -10.27 6.48 10.17
C ARG A 54 -11.63 6.59 9.50
N LEU A 55 -11.63 7.03 8.24
CA LEU A 55 -12.83 7.14 7.42
C LEU A 55 -13.19 5.78 6.81
N HIS A 56 -14.44 5.34 6.98
CA HIS A 56 -14.99 4.11 6.40
C HIS A 56 -16.11 4.44 5.43
N TRP A 57 -16.16 3.71 4.32
CA TRP A 57 -17.23 3.74 3.33
C TRP A 57 -17.87 2.36 3.23
N ASN A 58 -19.16 2.25 3.57
CA ASN A 58 -19.91 0.99 3.63
C ASN A 58 -19.18 -0.11 4.42
N GLY A 59 -18.64 0.26 5.59
CA GLY A 59 -17.91 -0.66 6.48
C GLY A 59 -16.52 -1.06 6.00
N LYS A 60 -16.01 -0.46 4.92
CA LYS A 60 -14.64 -0.66 4.43
C LYS A 60 -13.80 0.60 4.65
N PRO A 61 -12.55 0.50 5.10
CA PRO A 61 -11.70 1.67 5.26
C PRO A 61 -11.44 2.34 3.90
N VAL A 62 -11.53 3.67 3.85
CA VAL A 62 -11.20 4.45 2.65
C VAL A 62 -9.69 4.57 2.54
N GLU A 63 -9.10 3.74 1.67
CA GLU A 63 -7.67 3.79 1.39
C GLU A 63 -7.37 4.90 0.39
N ILE A 64 -6.40 5.76 0.73
CA ILE A 64 -5.89 6.77 -0.21
C ILE A 64 -5.03 6.04 -1.24
N ILE A 65 -5.60 5.80 -2.42
CA ILE A 65 -4.89 5.23 -3.58
C ILE A 65 -3.76 6.20 -3.95
N GLY A 66 -2.51 5.74 -3.82
CA GLY A 66 -1.33 6.56 -4.07
C GLY A 66 -0.41 6.75 -2.86
N ARG A 67 -0.69 6.08 -1.72
CA ARG A 67 0.31 5.91 -0.66
C ARG A 67 1.46 5.05 -1.22
N ARG A 68 2.40 5.71 -1.89
CA ARG A 68 3.62 5.08 -2.39
C ARG A 68 4.29 4.44 -1.18
N VAL A 69 4.85 3.26 -1.37
CA VAL A 69 5.74 2.66 -0.38
C VAL A 69 6.97 3.57 -0.36
N ASP A 70 6.97 4.56 0.53
CA ASP A 70 8.13 5.41 0.78
C ASP A 70 9.12 4.57 1.57
N LEU A 71 9.88 3.73 0.87
CA LEU A 71 11.05 3.11 1.46
C LEU A 71 12.04 4.22 1.79
N THR A 72 12.36 4.34 3.08
CA THR A 72 13.50 5.16 3.50
C THR A 72 14.75 4.69 2.75
N ARG A 73 15.62 5.61 2.32
CA ARG A 73 16.84 5.27 1.53
C ARG A 73 17.64 4.10 2.12
N GLY A 74 17.71 3.99 3.44
CA GLY A 74 18.35 2.86 4.14
C GLY A 74 17.63 1.52 3.98
N GLN A 75 16.29 1.50 4.01
CA GLN A 75 15.51 0.27 3.76
C GLN A 75 15.68 -0.23 2.33
N SER A 76 15.75 0.69 1.36
CA SER A 76 16.02 0.34 -0.03
C SER A 76 17.41 -0.29 -0.21
N LEU A 77 18.44 0.26 0.43
CA LEU A 77 19.80 -0.31 0.38
C LEU A 77 19.85 -1.73 0.98
N ILE A 78 19.24 -1.92 2.16
CA ILE A 78 19.19 -3.24 2.81
C ILE A 78 18.45 -4.26 1.93
N ALA A 79 17.32 -3.87 1.33
CA ALA A 79 16.56 -4.74 0.45
C ALA A 79 17.39 -5.20 -0.76
N ILE A 80 18.16 -4.29 -1.36
CA ILE A 80 19.06 -4.62 -2.47
C ILE A 80 20.14 -5.61 -2.02
N VAL A 81 20.77 -5.36 -0.87
CA VAL A 81 21.82 -6.23 -0.33
C VAL A 81 21.28 -7.64 -0.08
N VAL A 82 20.13 -7.76 0.59
CA VAL A 82 19.49 -9.04 0.85
C VAL A 82 19.17 -9.77 -0.46
N ALA A 83 18.60 -9.07 -1.45
CA ALA A 83 18.27 -9.66 -2.73
C ALA A 83 19.51 -10.24 -3.45
N VAL A 84 20.63 -9.52 -3.45
CA VAL A 84 21.89 -9.99 -4.05
C VAL A 84 22.39 -11.25 -3.33
N PHE A 85 22.43 -11.24 -2.00
CA PHE A 85 22.89 -12.41 -1.24
C PHE A 85 21.98 -13.63 -1.42
N THR A 86 20.66 -13.43 -1.51
CA THR A 86 19.72 -14.53 -1.78
C THR A 86 19.98 -15.18 -3.13
N VAL A 87 20.27 -14.38 -4.18
CA VAL A 87 20.60 -14.91 -5.51
C VAL A 87 21.90 -15.71 -5.46
N ILE A 88 22.95 -15.18 -4.82
CA ILE A 88 24.25 -15.86 -4.71
C ILE A 88 24.09 -17.17 -3.93
N ALA A 89 23.37 -17.15 -2.81
CA ALA A 89 23.10 -18.34 -2.00
C ALA A 89 22.31 -19.39 -2.79
N GLY A 90 21.32 -18.97 -3.58
CA GLY A 90 20.54 -19.86 -4.45
C GLY A 90 21.40 -20.57 -5.50
N ILE A 91 22.33 -19.85 -6.14
CA ILE A 91 23.26 -20.45 -7.11
C ILE A 91 24.18 -21.47 -6.43
N GLY A 92 24.74 -21.12 -5.26
CA GLY A 92 25.60 -22.02 -4.50
C GLY A 92 24.91 -23.31 -4.07
N ALA A 93 23.67 -23.19 -3.54
CA ALA A 93 22.87 -24.33 -3.14
C ALA A 93 22.53 -25.24 -4.35
N ALA A 94 22.21 -24.65 -5.51
CA ALA A 94 21.95 -25.40 -6.72
C ALA A 94 23.19 -26.19 -7.20
N ALA A 95 24.38 -25.57 -7.18
CA ALA A 95 25.62 -26.24 -7.58
C ALA A 95 25.97 -27.42 -6.65
N GLN A 96 25.83 -27.23 -5.34
CA GLN A 96 26.09 -28.29 -4.35
C GLN A 96 25.07 -29.42 -4.47
N GLY A 97 23.78 -29.09 -4.63
CA GLY A 97 22.72 -30.07 -4.84
C GLY A 97 22.91 -30.88 -6.12
N TRP A 98 23.34 -30.22 -7.20
CA TRP A 98 23.67 -30.89 -8.46
C TRP A 98 24.84 -31.87 -8.32
N ALA A 99 25.94 -31.45 -7.68
CA ALA A 99 27.10 -32.31 -7.48
C ALA A 99 26.75 -33.55 -6.65
N ALA A 100 25.99 -33.37 -5.56
CA ALA A 100 25.52 -34.46 -4.73
C ALA A 100 24.56 -35.40 -5.48
N TYR A 101 23.64 -34.86 -6.28
CA TYR A 101 22.74 -35.65 -7.11
C TYR A 101 23.50 -36.47 -8.16
N HIS A 102 24.49 -35.86 -8.82
CA HIS A 102 25.28 -36.53 -9.84
C HIS A 102 26.04 -37.74 -9.27
N ASP A 103 26.71 -37.60 -8.12
CA ASP A 103 27.41 -38.70 -7.44
C ASP A 103 26.44 -39.82 -7.02
N TRP A 104 25.29 -39.46 -6.43
CA TRP A 104 24.27 -40.43 -6.05
C TRP A 104 23.67 -41.17 -7.25
N ALA A 105 23.37 -40.47 -8.34
CA ALA A 105 22.78 -41.05 -9.54
C ALA A 105 23.74 -42.05 -10.20
N CYS A 106 25.02 -41.71 -10.27
CA CYS A 106 26.07 -42.60 -10.77
C CYS A 106 26.24 -43.85 -9.91
N LYS A 107 26.21 -43.72 -8.58
CA LYS A 107 26.28 -44.88 -7.65
C LYS A 107 25.08 -45.82 -7.77
N ASN A 108 23.90 -45.28 -8.01
CA ASN A 108 22.65 -46.05 -8.05
C ASN A 108 22.19 -46.44 -9.46
N LYS A 109 23.05 -46.31 -10.49
CA LYS A 109 22.74 -46.60 -11.91
C LYS A 109 21.47 -45.91 -12.40
N GLN A 110 21.14 -44.74 -11.86
CA GLN A 110 20.04 -43.92 -12.33
C GLN A 110 20.51 -43.02 -13.49
N ARG A 111 19.57 -42.41 -14.22
CA ARG A 111 19.91 -41.50 -15.32
C ARG A 111 20.55 -40.22 -14.75
N SER A 112 21.87 -40.12 -14.86
CA SER A 112 22.60 -38.86 -14.68
C SER A 112 22.50 -38.01 -15.96
N LEU A 113 22.41 -36.69 -15.80
CA LEU A 113 22.35 -35.75 -16.93
C LEU A 113 23.70 -35.58 -17.63
N LEU A 114 24.81 -35.89 -16.95
CA LEU A 114 26.15 -35.93 -17.52
C LEU A 114 26.70 -37.37 -17.44
N SER A 115 27.70 -37.67 -18.26
CA SER A 115 28.39 -38.96 -18.23
C SER A 115 29.10 -39.14 -16.89
N CYS A 116 28.85 -40.27 -16.22
CA CYS A 116 29.56 -40.65 -15.01
C CYS A 116 31.06 -40.81 -15.32
N PRO A 117 31.95 -40.39 -14.40
CA PRO A 117 33.37 -40.63 -14.56
C PRO A 117 33.63 -42.13 -14.67
N SER A 118 34.34 -42.52 -15.72
CA SER A 118 34.87 -43.88 -15.89
C SER A 118 36.01 -44.04 -14.90
N ASN A 119 35.78 -44.78 -13.81
CA ASN A 119 36.89 -45.35 -13.04
C ASN A 119 37.65 -46.37 -13.90
#